data_AF-A0A0V8JFL9-F1
#
_entry.id   AF-A0A0V8JFL9-F1
#
_cell.length_a   1.000
_cell.length_b   1.000
_cell.length_c   1.000
_cell.angle_alpha   90.00
_cell.angle_beta   90.00
_cell.angle_gamma   90.00
#
_symmetry.space_group_name_H-M   'P 1'
#
loop_
_entity.id
_entity.type
_entity.pdbx_description
1 polymer ?
#
loop_
_entity_poly.entity_id
_entity_poly.type
_entity_poly.pdbx_seq_one_letter_code
_entity_poly.pdbx_strand_id
1 'polypeptide(L)'
;MSHLITLFEQHSYLILFIGIFLELMALPISGEFLMSYAGYFVYQGKMNYILALLVVVASAGAGITVTYWIGKAGGYKLVEKYGKYIHLGPERYQKTSAWFERSGSKLLVFAYFIPGIRHFTGYISGISRLPFNKFIIPAYTGAILWGICFITLGKVLGPQWETFHQAASKYVIIFVIVAGVLVVSYFAYRFYKVQIKDFFIHWINRLIKKLKTIRATEIFLVFLTLVFIGMVTLMLGLAQDYIYNEFTQFNDIAEYMAQSVIYSNWMRGILVFQSPLAMGLIMAGAMIGIWHKRQNRGLEYLLLSVSVLGAKPFHDTVLGVFSYLQSIGFIKQPHSANFPDFNATIIIIVYGVCLFLLVRHSKNNYFYILAALVGLVIFLGLAVINIAVTPVLPSDIVGGYVYGGVWIFFNFLLFEMIRLVLEKH
;
A
#
# COMPACT_ATOMS: atom_id res chain seq x y z
N MET A 1 -13.01 35.34 18.42
CA MET A 1 -12.02 34.40 17.84
C MET A 1 -10.91 34.01 18.80
N SER A 2 -10.29 34.93 19.55
CA SER A 2 -9.27 34.60 20.58
C SER A 2 -9.74 33.63 21.67
N HIS A 3 -10.97 33.78 22.18
CA HIS A 3 -11.52 32.91 23.24
C HIS A 3 -11.84 31.47 22.76
N LEU A 4 -12.17 31.31 21.47
CA LEU A 4 -12.35 29.98 20.86
C LEU A 4 -11.00 29.31 20.64
N ILE A 5 -9.97 30.06 20.27
CA ILE A 5 -8.60 29.55 20.07
C ILE A 5 -7.99 29.10 21.40
N THR A 6 -8.14 29.86 22.49
CA THR A 6 -7.67 29.44 23.82
C THR A 6 -8.45 28.26 24.40
N LEU A 7 -9.77 28.18 24.17
CA LEU A 7 -10.54 26.97 24.51
C LEU A 7 -10.10 25.76 23.68
N PHE A 8 -9.83 25.94 22.38
CA PHE A 8 -9.37 24.85 21.51
C PHE A 8 -7.97 24.36 21.92
N GLU A 9 -7.04 25.27 22.22
CA GLU A 9 -5.69 24.93 22.71
C GLU A 9 -5.76 24.18 24.05
N GLN A 10 -6.66 24.58 24.95
CA GLN A 10 -6.85 23.93 26.26
C GLN A 10 -7.53 22.55 26.16
N HIS A 11 -8.38 22.32 25.15
CA HIS A 11 -9.10 21.05 24.96
C HIS A 11 -8.48 20.15 23.87
N SER A 12 -7.43 20.59 23.17
CA SER A 12 -6.82 19.83 22.06
C SER A 12 -6.36 18.43 22.49
N TYR A 13 -5.74 18.32 23.68
CA TYR A 13 -5.34 17.03 24.24
C TYR A 13 -6.55 16.16 24.63
N LEU A 14 -7.63 16.77 25.14
CA LEU A 14 -8.84 16.05 25.54
C LEU A 14 -9.59 15.51 24.31
N ILE A 15 -9.70 16.32 23.25
CA ILE A 15 -10.30 15.91 21.97
C ILE A 15 -9.50 14.75 21.37
N LEU A 16 -8.17 14.86 21.37
CA LEU A 16 -7.29 13.79 20.91
C LEU A 16 -7.49 12.51 21.72
N PHE A 17 -7.58 12.61 23.05
CA PHE A 17 -7.85 11.47 23.92
C PHE A 17 -9.21 10.84 23.62
N ILE A 18 -10.29 11.62 23.63
CA ILE A 18 -11.64 11.08 23.43
C ILE A 18 -11.78 10.49 22.03
N GLY A 19 -11.25 11.15 21.01
CA GLY A 19 -11.34 10.69 19.63
C GLY A 19 -10.66 9.34 19.41
N ILE A 20 -9.41 9.19 19.88
CA ILE A 20 -8.66 7.93 19.74
C ILE A 20 -9.27 6.82 20.62
N PHE A 21 -9.76 7.16 21.81
CA PHE A 21 -10.42 6.20 22.70
C PHE A 21 -11.70 5.65 22.06
N LEU A 22 -12.58 6.53 21.57
CA LEU A 22 -13.84 6.18 20.92
C LEU A 22 -13.62 5.40 19.64
N GLU A 23 -12.62 5.78 18.85
CA GLU A 23 -12.22 5.04 17.67
C GLU A 23 -11.88 3.57 18.01
N LEU A 24 -11.09 3.33 19.05
CA LEU A 24 -10.77 1.95 19.45
C LEU A 24 -11.98 1.19 20.01
N MET A 25 -13.03 1.89 20.43
CA MET A 25 -14.34 1.30 20.72
C MET A 25 -15.14 0.93 19.46
N ALA A 26 -14.50 0.94 18.28
CA ALA A 26 -15.07 0.64 16.97
C ALA A 26 -16.07 1.69 16.45
N LEU A 27 -15.96 2.94 16.91
CA LEU A 27 -16.63 4.06 16.26
C LEU A 27 -15.87 4.48 15.00
N PRO A 28 -16.57 4.87 13.91
CA PRO A 28 -15.97 5.22 12.63
C PRO A 28 -15.36 6.64 12.67
N ILE A 29 -14.39 6.83 13.56
CA ILE A 29 -13.55 8.01 13.67
C ILE A 29 -12.19 7.61 13.13
N SER A 30 -11.54 8.45 12.31
CA SER A 30 -10.18 8.16 11.85
C SER A 30 -9.16 8.82 12.77
N GLY A 31 -8.47 7.99 13.54
CA GLY A 31 -7.41 8.42 14.43
C GLY A 31 -6.18 8.90 13.69
N GLU A 32 -5.93 8.40 12.48
CA GLU A 32 -4.84 8.89 11.62
C GLU A 32 -4.98 10.39 11.39
N PHE A 33 -6.17 10.83 10.99
CA PHE A 33 -6.43 12.26 10.79
C PHE A 33 -6.29 13.03 12.11
N LEU A 34 -6.86 12.56 13.22
CA LEU A 34 -6.76 13.24 14.52
C LEU A 34 -5.31 13.42 14.99
N MET A 35 -4.48 12.38 14.86
CA MET A 35 -3.07 12.45 15.24
C MET A 35 -2.25 13.30 14.26
N SER A 36 -2.54 13.25 12.96
CA SER A 36 -1.88 14.13 12.00
C SER A 36 -2.25 15.60 12.24
N TYR A 37 -3.51 15.91 12.58
CA TYR A 37 -3.90 17.24 13.05
C TYR A 37 -3.20 17.64 14.35
N ALA A 38 -3.07 16.72 15.31
CA ALA A 38 -2.29 16.97 16.53
C ALA A 38 -0.82 17.25 16.19
N GLY A 39 -0.23 16.52 15.24
CA GLY A 39 1.09 16.78 14.69
C GLY A 39 1.21 18.19 14.08
N TYR A 40 0.23 18.60 13.28
CA TYR A 40 0.18 19.94 12.72
C TYR A 40 0.13 21.03 13.81
N PHE A 41 -0.65 20.82 14.88
CA PHE A 41 -0.66 21.74 16.03
C PHE A 41 0.65 21.74 16.81
N VAL A 42 1.37 20.61 16.84
CA VAL A 42 2.75 20.58 17.35
C VAL A 42 3.67 21.44 16.48
N TYR A 43 3.53 21.40 15.16
CA TYR A 43 4.30 22.26 14.25
C TYR A 43 4.01 23.75 14.47
N GLN A 44 2.75 24.13 14.68
CA GLN A 44 2.36 25.51 15.02
C GLN A 44 2.81 25.97 16.41
N GLY A 45 3.43 25.10 17.22
CA GLY A 45 3.80 25.40 18.60
C GLY A 45 2.62 25.42 19.59
N LYS A 46 1.42 24.99 19.16
CA LYS A 46 0.20 24.96 19.98
C LYS A 46 0.09 23.71 20.86
N MET A 47 0.76 22.62 20.47
CA MET A 47 0.84 21.39 21.25
C MET A 47 2.30 20.96 21.47
N ASN A 48 2.56 20.33 22.61
CA ASN A 48 3.84 19.70 22.88
C ASN A 48 3.84 18.28 22.30
N TYR A 49 4.88 17.94 21.54
CA TYR A 49 5.01 16.63 20.89
C TYR A 49 4.94 15.46 21.88
N ILE A 50 5.68 15.54 22.99
CA ILE A 50 5.76 14.48 23.99
C ILE A 50 4.41 14.31 24.67
N LEU A 51 3.74 15.42 25.04
CA LEU A 51 2.42 15.36 25.65
C LEU A 51 1.38 14.79 24.68
N ALA A 52 1.39 15.20 23.41
CA ALA A 52 0.48 14.64 22.40
C ALA A 52 0.68 13.13 22.24
N LEU A 53 1.93 12.67 22.20
CA LEU A 53 2.27 11.25 22.12
C LEU A 53 1.80 10.48 23.36
N LEU A 54 2.06 11.01 24.57
CA LEU A 54 1.61 10.39 25.82
C LEU A 54 0.09 10.29 25.88
N VAL A 55 -0.63 11.31 25.41
CA VAL A 55 -2.09 11.32 25.34
C VAL A 55 -2.60 10.25 24.38
N VAL A 56 -2.01 10.11 23.19
CA VAL A 56 -2.35 9.05 22.24
C VAL A 56 -2.09 7.67 22.83
N VAL A 57 -0.95 7.46 23.47
CA VAL A 57 -0.61 6.18 24.09
C VAL A 57 -1.55 5.84 25.25
N ALA A 58 -1.87 6.81 26.10
CA ALA A 58 -2.81 6.63 27.21
C ALA A 58 -4.23 6.34 26.70
N SER A 59 -4.68 7.10 25.71
CA SER A 59 -5.99 6.91 25.07
C SER A 59 -6.08 5.56 24.38
N ALA A 60 -5.09 5.23 23.56
CA ALA A 60 -5.05 3.99 22.80
C ALA A 60 -4.96 2.78 23.74
N GLY A 61 -4.11 2.89 24.75
CA GLY A 61 -3.97 1.91 25.82
C GLY A 61 -5.28 1.69 26.58
N ALA A 62 -5.99 2.76 26.94
CA ALA A 62 -7.29 2.67 27.60
C ALA A 62 -8.33 1.99 26.71
N GLY A 63 -8.49 2.43 25.45
CA GLY A 63 -9.47 1.87 24.52
C GLY A 63 -9.24 0.38 24.23
N ILE A 64 -7.99 0.00 23.94
CA ILE A 64 -7.66 -1.41 23.67
C ILE A 64 -7.81 -2.30 24.92
N THR A 65 -7.56 -1.75 26.11
CA THR A 65 -7.72 -2.48 27.38
C THR A 65 -9.20 -2.70 27.69
N VAL A 66 -10.04 -1.68 27.51
CA VAL A 66 -11.49 -1.78 27.69
C VAL A 66 -12.08 -2.83 26.74
N THR A 67 -11.74 -2.78 25.45
CA THR A 67 -12.23 -3.76 24.47
C THR A 67 -11.74 -5.17 24.74
N TYR A 68 -10.52 -5.35 25.25
CA TYR A 68 -10.02 -6.65 25.73
C TYR A 68 -10.87 -7.20 26.89
N TRP A 69 -11.17 -6.38 27.89
CA TRP A 69 -12.00 -6.82 29.01
C TRP A 69 -13.44 -7.09 28.59
N ILE A 70 -14.01 -6.30 27.69
CA ILE A 70 -15.32 -6.57 27.08
C ILE A 70 -15.30 -7.92 26.36
N GLY A 71 -14.28 -8.19 25.54
CA GLY A 71 -14.11 -9.47 24.86
C GLY A 71 -13.97 -10.64 25.83
N LYS A 72 -13.18 -10.46 26.90
CA LYS A 72 -12.95 -11.48 27.94
C LYS A 72 -14.20 -11.76 28.77
N ALA A 73 -14.98 -10.73 29.10
CA ALA A 73 -16.25 -10.84 29.81
C ALA A 73 -17.35 -11.48 28.93
N GLY A 74 -17.40 -11.12 27.64
CA GLY A 74 -18.29 -11.76 26.66
C GLY A 74 -17.98 -13.26 26.46
N GLY A 75 -16.70 -13.63 26.57
CA GLY A 75 -16.23 -15.00 26.76
C GLY A 75 -16.68 -16.02 25.70
N TYR A 76 -16.59 -17.30 26.06
CA TYR A 76 -16.97 -18.44 25.21
C TYR A 76 -18.47 -18.44 24.84
N LYS A 77 -19.33 -17.85 25.69
CA LYS A 77 -20.79 -17.77 25.43
C LYS A 77 -21.12 -16.95 24.17
N LEU A 78 -20.32 -15.93 23.85
CA LEU A 78 -20.51 -15.15 22.62
C LEU A 78 -20.07 -15.93 21.37
N VAL A 79 -19.00 -16.73 21.49
CA VAL A 79 -18.49 -17.63 20.43
C VAL A 79 -19.42 -18.83 20.24
N GLU A 80 -20.02 -19.34 21.30
CA GLU A 80 -21.01 -20.42 21.24
C GLU A 80 -22.30 -19.94 20.55
N LYS A 81 -22.77 -18.72 20.87
CA LYS A 81 -23.99 -18.14 20.30
C LYS A 81 -23.81 -17.57 18.89
N TYR A 82 -22.65 -16.97 18.58
CA TYR A 82 -22.40 -16.26 17.32
C TYR A 82 -21.22 -16.80 16.49
N GLY A 83 -20.43 -17.75 16.99
CA GLY A 83 -19.25 -18.32 16.32
C GLY A 83 -19.57 -18.98 14.97
N LYS A 84 -20.80 -19.48 14.81
CA LYS A 84 -21.31 -19.99 13.53
C LYS A 84 -21.41 -18.90 12.45
N TYR A 85 -21.62 -17.64 12.83
CA TYR A 85 -21.72 -16.51 11.89
C TYR A 85 -20.35 -15.91 11.52
N ILE A 86 -19.33 -16.07 12.38
CA ILE A 86 -17.96 -15.56 12.16
C ILE A 86 -16.95 -16.67 11.79
N HIS A 87 -17.43 -17.87 11.45
CA HIS A 87 -16.61 -19.04 11.08
C HIS A 87 -15.57 -19.48 12.14
N LEU A 88 -15.80 -19.12 13.42
CA LEU A 88 -15.02 -19.54 14.59
C LEU A 88 -15.81 -20.58 15.39
N GLY A 89 -15.91 -21.79 14.85
CA GLY A 89 -16.46 -22.94 15.58
C GLY A 89 -15.54 -23.39 16.74
N PRO A 90 -16.03 -24.25 17.65
CA PRO A 90 -15.29 -24.66 18.86
C PRO A 90 -13.88 -25.23 18.60
N GLU A 91 -13.72 -26.06 17.56
CA GLU A 91 -12.41 -26.60 17.16
C GLU A 91 -11.47 -25.54 16.57
N ARG A 92 -12.02 -24.58 15.82
CA ARG A 92 -11.23 -23.48 15.25
C ARG A 92 -10.83 -22.49 16.33
N TYR A 93 -11.67 -22.25 17.33
CA TYR A 93 -11.35 -21.44 18.49
C TYR A 93 -10.11 -21.97 19.22
N GLN A 94 -10.03 -23.27 19.49
CA GLN A 94 -8.85 -23.86 20.14
C GLN A 94 -7.58 -23.74 19.29
N LYS A 95 -7.68 -24.00 17.97
CA LYS A 95 -6.54 -23.83 17.04
C LYS A 95 -6.10 -22.38 16.92
N THR A 96 -7.04 -21.44 16.81
CA THR A 96 -6.76 -20.01 16.73
C THR A 96 -6.17 -19.51 18.03
N SER A 97 -6.68 -19.92 19.20
CA SER A 97 -6.12 -19.57 20.51
C SER A 97 -4.67 -20.05 20.65
N ALA A 98 -4.38 -21.30 20.29
CA ALA A 98 -3.03 -21.86 20.34
C ALA A 98 -2.05 -21.18 19.36
N TRP A 99 -2.54 -20.82 18.17
CA TRP A 99 -1.75 -20.06 17.18
C TRP A 99 -1.50 -18.62 17.63
N PHE A 100 -2.52 -17.96 18.20
CA PHE A 100 -2.42 -16.60 18.72
C PHE A 100 -1.46 -16.52 19.91
N GLU A 101 -1.43 -17.57 20.75
CA GLU A 101 -0.50 -17.67 21.88
C GLU A 101 0.97 -17.82 21.44
N ARG A 102 1.23 -18.48 20.29
CA ARG A 102 2.59 -18.69 19.76
C ARG A 102 3.08 -17.56 18.86
N SER A 103 2.21 -16.97 18.03
CA SER A 103 2.61 -16.02 16.97
C SER A 103 1.76 -14.74 16.90
N GLY A 104 0.58 -14.73 17.52
CA GLY A 104 -0.35 -13.61 17.47
C GLY A 104 0.15 -12.34 18.16
N SER A 105 0.96 -12.47 19.22
CA SER A 105 1.49 -11.33 19.97
C SER A 105 2.32 -10.38 19.10
N LYS A 106 3.17 -10.87 18.21
CA LYS A 106 3.97 -10.02 17.31
C LYS A 106 3.13 -9.34 16.23
N LEU A 107 2.08 -10.02 15.77
CA LEU A 107 1.17 -9.50 14.73
C LEU A 107 0.27 -8.37 15.25
N LEU A 108 0.03 -8.30 16.57
CA LEU A 108 -0.73 -7.21 17.18
C LEU A 108 -0.09 -5.84 16.96
N VAL A 109 1.24 -5.76 16.88
CA VAL A 109 1.96 -4.50 16.60
C VAL A 109 1.59 -3.98 15.21
N PHE A 110 1.68 -4.86 14.20
CA PHE A 110 1.35 -4.51 12.82
C PHE A 110 -0.15 -4.27 12.60
N ALA A 111 -1.00 -4.89 13.41
CA ALA A 111 -2.44 -4.72 13.30
C ALA A 111 -2.90 -3.27 13.53
N TYR A 112 -2.14 -2.45 14.27
CA TYR A 112 -2.42 -1.01 14.44
C TYR A 112 -2.32 -0.20 13.15
N PHE A 113 -1.46 -0.64 12.22
CA PHE A 113 -1.23 0.00 10.92
C PHE A 113 -2.23 -0.45 9.86
N ILE A 114 -3.11 -1.41 10.17
CA ILE A 114 -4.15 -1.88 9.25
C ILE A 114 -5.51 -1.34 9.74
N PRO A 115 -6.07 -0.31 9.08
CA PRO A 115 -7.38 0.21 9.40
C PRO A 115 -8.44 -0.90 9.41
N GLY A 116 -9.41 -0.80 10.31
CA GLY A 116 -10.43 -1.84 10.48
C GLY A 116 -9.98 -2.99 11.38
N ILE A 117 -8.79 -3.57 11.15
CA ILE A 117 -8.32 -4.73 11.93
C ILE A 117 -8.12 -4.36 13.40
N ARG A 118 -7.47 -3.21 13.67
CA ARG A 118 -7.12 -2.79 15.03
C ARG A 118 -8.30 -2.67 15.99
N HIS A 119 -9.48 -2.26 15.51
CA HIS A 119 -10.65 -2.10 16.38
C HIS A 119 -11.13 -3.45 16.92
N PHE A 120 -10.89 -4.54 16.19
CA PHE A 120 -11.30 -5.88 16.59
C PHE A 120 -10.24 -6.64 17.37
N THR A 121 -8.97 -6.21 17.35
CA THR A 121 -7.88 -6.95 18.00
C THR A 121 -8.08 -7.07 19.51
N GLY A 122 -8.55 -6.02 20.19
CA GLY A 122 -8.87 -6.04 21.61
C GLY A 122 -9.96 -7.06 21.92
N TYR A 123 -11.10 -6.98 21.23
CA TYR A 123 -12.21 -7.92 21.39
C TYR A 123 -11.80 -9.37 21.14
N ILE A 124 -11.11 -9.65 20.02
CA ILE A 124 -10.68 -11.00 19.63
C ILE A 124 -9.68 -11.57 20.64
N SER A 125 -8.74 -10.75 21.12
CA SER A 125 -7.74 -11.17 22.12
C SER A 125 -8.38 -11.50 23.46
N GLY A 126 -9.38 -10.71 23.87
CA GLY A 126 -10.17 -10.96 25.07
C GLY A 126 -11.01 -12.22 24.98
N ILE A 127 -11.74 -12.39 23.86
CA ILE A 127 -12.56 -13.57 23.57
C ILE A 127 -11.72 -14.85 23.60
N SER A 128 -10.51 -14.79 23.04
CA SER A 128 -9.55 -15.90 23.00
C SER A 128 -8.85 -16.16 24.34
N ARG A 129 -9.15 -15.38 25.38
CA ARG A 129 -8.56 -15.46 26.72
C ARG A 129 -7.03 -15.40 26.72
N LEU A 130 -6.44 -14.61 25.81
CA LEU A 130 -5.00 -14.40 25.78
C LEU A 130 -4.53 -13.81 27.12
N PRO A 131 -3.44 -14.29 27.75
CA PRO A 131 -2.96 -13.69 28.99
C PRO A 131 -2.71 -12.19 28.81
N PHE A 132 -3.22 -11.37 29.73
CA PHE A 132 -3.18 -9.90 29.60
C PHE A 132 -1.77 -9.36 29.37
N ASN A 133 -0.76 -9.92 30.04
CA ASN A 133 0.64 -9.52 29.89
C ASN A 133 1.17 -9.80 28.48
N LYS A 134 0.75 -10.90 27.83
CA LYS A 134 1.14 -11.24 26.45
C LYS A 134 0.41 -10.37 25.41
N PHE A 135 -0.72 -9.77 25.79
CA PHE A 135 -1.52 -8.88 24.96
C PHE A 135 -1.05 -7.43 25.04
N ILE A 136 -0.88 -6.91 26.27
CA ILE A 136 -0.66 -5.48 26.50
C ILE A 136 0.67 -4.98 25.96
N ILE A 137 1.74 -5.79 26.10
CA ILE A 137 3.08 -5.42 25.63
C ILE A 137 3.07 -5.10 24.13
N PRO A 138 2.70 -6.02 23.22
CA PRO A 138 2.67 -5.70 21.80
C PRO A 138 1.58 -4.70 21.43
N ALA A 139 0.44 -4.68 22.13
CA ALA A 139 -0.62 -3.72 21.84
C ALA A 139 -0.15 -2.27 22.14
N TYR A 140 0.55 -2.05 23.24
CA TYR A 140 1.04 -0.71 23.61
C TYR A 140 2.25 -0.32 22.76
N THR A 141 3.14 -1.27 22.43
CA THR A 141 4.19 -1.01 21.45
C THR A 141 3.62 -0.60 20.09
N GLY A 142 2.56 -1.27 19.62
CA GLY A 142 1.84 -0.89 18.41
C GLY A 142 1.27 0.52 18.50
N ALA A 143 0.57 0.85 19.61
CA ALA A 143 0.03 2.18 19.85
C ALA A 143 1.10 3.28 19.88
N ILE A 144 2.27 3.03 20.49
CA ILE A 144 3.40 3.98 20.53
C ILE A 144 3.94 4.21 19.12
N LEU A 145 4.25 3.13 18.38
CA LEU A 145 4.79 3.25 17.02
C LEU A 145 3.80 3.94 16.08
N TRP A 146 2.52 3.63 16.22
CA TRP A 146 1.44 4.26 15.48
C TRP A 146 1.32 5.76 15.80
N GLY A 147 1.32 6.13 17.09
CA GLY A 147 1.29 7.52 17.52
C GLY A 147 2.50 8.32 17.04
N ILE A 148 3.71 7.77 17.16
CA ILE A 148 4.94 8.39 16.62
C ILE A 148 4.79 8.63 15.13
N CYS A 149 4.34 7.62 14.37
CA CYS A 149 4.21 7.70 12.93
C CYS A 149 3.31 8.86 12.49
N PHE A 150 2.06 8.91 12.98
CA PHE A 150 1.08 9.88 12.49
C PHE A 150 1.22 11.28 13.09
N ILE A 151 1.65 11.42 14.35
CA ILE A 151 1.96 12.75 14.92
C ILE A 151 3.19 13.35 14.23
N THR A 152 4.23 12.54 13.98
CA THR A 152 5.41 13.03 13.25
C THR A 152 5.05 13.39 11.83
N LEU A 153 4.24 12.56 11.14
CA LEU A 153 3.76 12.86 9.79
C LEU A 153 3.05 14.22 9.74
N GLY A 154 2.14 14.48 10.67
CA GLY A 154 1.43 15.77 10.73
C GLY A 154 2.32 16.96 11.07
N LYS A 155 3.28 16.77 11.98
CA LYS A 155 4.26 17.82 12.33
C LYS A 155 5.15 18.16 11.15
N VAL A 156 5.62 17.13 10.45
CA VAL A 156 6.44 17.28 9.25
C VAL A 156 5.62 18.01 8.19
N LEU A 157 4.41 17.55 7.86
CA LEU A 157 3.54 18.15 6.86
C LEU A 157 3.06 19.57 7.19
N GLY A 158 3.40 20.13 8.35
CA GLY A 158 2.86 21.39 8.84
C GLY A 158 2.97 22.58 7.87
N PRO A 159 4.11 22.84 7.21
CA PRO A 159 4.22 23.94 6.25
C PRO A 159 3.31 23.79 5.03
N GLN A 160 3.02 22.56 4.61
CA GLN A 160 2.23 22.19 3.43
C GLN A 160 0.83 21.68 3.81
N TRP A 161 0.40 21.90 5.07
CA TRP A 161 -0.79 21.27 5.62
C TRP A 161 -2.08 21.63 4.88
N GLU A 162 -2.22 22.89 4.46
CA GLU A 162 -3.40 23.33 3.70
C GLU A 162 -3.48 22.67 2.32
N THR A 163 -2.35 22.56 1.60
CA THR A 163 -2.26 21.86 0.32
C THR A 163 -2.58 20.37 0.48
N PHE A 164 -2.01 19.72 1.51
CA PHE A 164 -2.30 18.33 1.85
C PHE A 164 -3.77 18.13 2.22
N HIS A 165 -4.35 19.02 3.03
CA HIS A 165 -5.73 18.94 3.44
C HIS A 165 -6.69 19.07 2.26
N GLN A 166 -6.42 19.99 1.33
CA GLN A 166 -7.21 20.14 0.10
C GLN A 166 -7.15 18.86 -0.76
N ALA A 167 -5.95 18.31 -0.98
CA ALA A 167 -5.79 17.06 -1.72
C ALA A 167 -6.49 15.88 -1.00
N ALA A 168 -6.26 15.72 0.30
CA ALA A 168 -6.87 14.66 1.10
C ALA A 168 -8.40 14.79 1.16
N SER A 169 -8.94 15.99 1.26
CA SER A 169 -10.40 16.23 1.33
C SER A 169 -11.13 15.70 0.09
N LYS A 170 -10.54 15.85 -1.11
CA LYS A 170 -11.08 15.30 -2.37
C LYS A 170 -11.22 13.77 -2.27
N TYR A 171 -10.20 13.08 -1.75
CA TYR A 171 -10.21 11.62 -1.59
C TYR A 171 -11.06 11.14 -0.41
N VAL A 172 -11.14 11.91 0.68
CA VAL A 172 -12.02 11.60 1.82
C VAL A 172 -13.48 11.70 1.42
N ILE A 173 -13.86 12.70 0.62
CA ILE A 173 -15.22 12.81 0.07
C ILE A 173 -15.55 11.59 -0.79
N ILE A 174 -14.64 11.20 -1.68
CA ILE A 174 -14.80 9.98 -2.49
C ILE A 174 -14.92 8.74 -1.59
N PHE A 175 -14.08 8.62 -0.55
CA PHE A 175 -14.15 7.52 0.41
C PHE A 175 -15.48 7.49 1.19
N VAL A 176 -15.98 8.64 1.65
CA VAL A 176 -17.28 8.75 2.33
C VAL A 176 -18.43 8.40 1.39
N ILE A 177 -18.37 8.81 0.13
CA ILE A 177 -19.35 8.42 -0.89
C ILE A 177 -19.30 6.91 -1.12
N VAL A 178 -18.11 6.33 -1.29
CA VAL A 178 -17.94 4.88 -1.47
C VAL A 178 -18.40 4.11 -0.24
N ALA A 179 -18.05 4.56 0.97
CA ALA A 179 -18.50 3.97 2.23
C ALA A 179 -20.02 4.08 2.39
N GLY A 180 -20.61 5.23 2.03
CA GLY A 180 -22.05 5.44 1.99
C GLY A 180 -22.74 4.49 1.01
N VAL A 181 -22.20 4.34 -0.21
CA VAL A 181 -22.67 3.38 -1.22
C VAL A 181 -22.55 1.95 -0.69
N LEU A 182 -21.45 1.59 -0.02
CA LEU A 182 -21.26 0.27 0.57
C LEU A 182 -22.23 0.00 1.73
N VAL A 183 -22.52 0.98 2.57
CA VAL A 183 -23.50 0.87 3.66
C VAL A 183 -24.91 0.75 3.09
N VAL A 184 -25.29 1.57 2.11
CA VAL A 184 -26.57 1.47 1.40
C VAL A 184 -26.68 0.13 0.69
N SER A 185 -25.61 -0.33 0.03
CA SER A 185 -25.55 -1.66 -0.60
C SER A 185 -25.64 -2.78 0.41
N TYR A 186 -25.08 -2.62 1.61
CA TYR A 186 -25.20 -3.58 2.72
C TYR A 186 -26.63 -3.63 3.28
N PHE A 187 -27.30 -2.49 3.44
CA PHE A 187 -28.70 -2.44 3.85
C PHE A 187 -29.63 -2.99 2.76
N ALA A 188 -29.38 -2.66 1.48
CA ALA A 188 -30.05 -3.26 0.34
C ALA A 188 -29.81 -4.77 0.30
N TYR A 189 -28.58 -5.24 0.50
CA TYR A 189 -28.25 -6.65 0.63
C TYR A 189 -29.00 -7.32 1.79
N ARG A 190 -29.15 -6.64 2.92
CA ARG A 190 -29.90 -7.16 4.08
C ARG A 190 -31.40 -7.29 3.77
N PHE A 191 -31.97 -6.36 3.01
CA PHE A 191 -33.37 -6.40 2.58
C PHE A 191 -33.61 -7.43 1.46
N TYR A 192 -32.69 -7.56 0.49
CA TYR A 192 -32.79 -8.46 -0.67
C TYR A 192 -31.98 -9.77 -0.52
N LYS A 193 -31.69 -10.14 0.73
CA LYS A 193 -30.72 -11.19 1.14
C LYS A 193 -30.95 -12.55 0.47
N VAL A 194 -32.19 -12.92 0.19
CA VAL A 194 -32.52 -14.22 -0.42
C VAL A 194 -32.15 -14.23 -1.90
N GLN A 195 -32.53 -13.19 -2.65
CA GLN A 195 -32.27 -13.08 -4.09
C GLN A 195 -30.80 -12.87 -4.42
N ILE A 196 -30.08 -12.05 -3.64
CA ILE A 196 -28.65 -11.80 -3.87
C ILE A 196 -27.81 -13.02 -3.48
N LYS A 197 -28.19 -13.74 -2.40
CA LYS A 197 -27.47 -14.95 -1.98
C LYS A 197 -27.60 -16.05 -3.03
N ASP A 198 -28.77 -16.24 -3.63
CA ASP A 198 -28.96 -17.24 -4.68
C ASP A 198 -28.23 -16.85 -5.97
N PHE A 199 -28.24 -15.56 -6.34
CA PHE A 199 -27.44 -15.04 -7.47
C PHE A 199 -25.94 -15.25 -7.24
N PHE A 200 -25.41 -14.85 -6.08
CA PHE A 200 -23.98 -14.97 -5.77
C PHE A 200 -23.53 -16.42 -5.61
N ILE A 201 -24.33 -17.29 -4.99
CA ILE A 201 -24.02 -18.73 -4.90
C ILE A 201 -24.02 -19.35 -6.30
N HIS A 202 -24.97 -18.99 -7.16
CA HIS A 202 -25.00 -19.49 -8.54
C HIS A 202 -23.82 -18.94 -9.36
N TRP A 203 -23.46 -17.67 -9.19
CA TRP A 203 -22.34 -17.02 -9.87
C TRP A 203 -20.98 -17.52 -9.38
N ILE A 204 -20.79 -17.66 -8.06
CA ILE A 204 -19.61 -18.27 -7.43
C ILE A 204 -19.50 -19.74 -7.82
N ASN A 205 -20.58 -20.52 -7.83
CA ASN A 205 -20.50 -21.92 -8.25
C ASN A 205 -20.19 -22.05 -9.75
N ARG A 206 -20.66 -21.13 -10.59
CA ARG A 206 -20.23 -21.04 -12.00
C ARG A 206 -18.75 -20.67 -12.11
N LEU A 207 -18.28 -19.70 -11.32
CA LEU A 207 -16.88 -19.29 -11.30
C LEU A 207 -15.96 -20.37 -10.74
N ILE A 208 -16.33 -21.04 -9.66
CA ILE A 208 -15.56 -22.14 -9.05
C ILE A 208 -15.55 -23.34 -9.99
N LYS A 209 -16.66 -23.66 -10.68
CA LYS A 209 -16.64 -24.70 -11.72
C LYS A 209 -15.74 -24.31 -12.89
N LYS A 210 -15.78 -23.05 -13.35
CA LYS A 210 -14.85 -22.56 -14.37
C LYS A 210 -13.39 -22.61 -13.86
N LEU A 211 -13.10 -22.07 -12.69
CA LEU A 211 -11.77 -22.00 -12.07
C LEU A 211 -11.19 -23.37 -11.70
N LYS A 212 -12.01 -24.37 -11.36
CA LYS A 212 -11.55 -25.77 -11.19
C LYS A 212 -11.11 -26.42 -12.50
N THR A 213 -11.53 -25.87 -13.64
CA THR A 213 -11.15 -26.35 -14.99
C THR A 213 -9.96 -25.56 -15.55
N ILE A 214 -9.66 -24.41 -14.96
CA ILE A 214 -8.65 -23.45 -15.40
C ILE A 214 -7.30 -23.86 -14.81
N ARG A 215 -6.27 -23.96 -15.65
CA ARG A 215 -4.90 -24.29 -15.20
C ARG A 215 -4.35 -23.12 -14.36
N ALA A 216 -3.49 -23.38 -13.38
CA ALA A 216 -2.87 -22.32 -12.56
C ALA A 216 -2.19 -21.21 -13.42
N THR A 217 -1.71 -21.57 -14.61
CA THR A 217 -1.15 -20.66 -15.62
C THR A 217 -2.16 -19.67 -16.19
N GLU A 218 -3.42 -20.07 -16.36
CA GLU A 218 -4.49 -19.20 -16.87
C GLU A 218 -4.96 -18.20 -15.80
N ILE A 219 -5.03 -18.61 -14.51
CA ILE A 219 -5.30 -17.69 -13.39
C ILE A 219 -4.19 -16.65 -13.28
N PHE A 220 -2.94 -17.09 -13.41
CA PHE A 220 -1.79 -16.20 -13.40
C PHE A 220 -1.85 -15.18 -14.56
N LEU A 221 -2.21 -15.63 -15.76
CA LEU A 221 -2.35 -14.75 -16.93
C LEU A 221 -3.48 -13.73 -16.74
N VAL A 222 -4.65 -14.15 -16.23
CA VAL A 222 -5.74 -13.22 -15.90
C VAL A 222 -5.30 -12.17 -14.88
N PHE A 223 -4.58 -12.58 -13.83
CA PHE A 223 -4.03 -11.65 -12.86
C PHE A 223 -3.07 -10.65 -13.51
N LEU A 224 -2.15 -11.14 -14.34
CA LEU A 224 -1.19 -10.30 -15.06
C LEU A 224 -1.88 -9.29 -15.99
N THR A 225 -2.93 -9.72 -16.69
CA THR A 225 -3.77 -8.84 -17.52
C THR A 225 -4.46 -7.77 -16.70
N LEU A 226 -5.01 -8.11 -15.53
CA LEU A 226 -5.63 -7.11 -14.64
C LEU A 226 -4.61 -6.08 -14.15
N VAL A 227 -3.41 -6.52 -13.77
CA VAL A 227 -2.33 -5.60 -13.37
C VAL A 227 -1.90 -4.72 -14.54
N PHE A 228 -1.76 -5.28 -15.75
CA PHE A 228 -1.44 -4.51 -16.95
C PHE A 228 -2.48 -3.44 -17.25
N ILE A 229 -3.78 -3.78 -17.23
CA ILE A 229 -4.87 -2.82 -17.41
C ILE A 229 -4.82 -1.72 -16.33
N GLY A 230 -4.57 -2.10 -15.07
CA GLY A 230 -4.40 -1.15 -13.97
C GLY A 230 -3.24 -0.18 -14.23
N MET A 231 -2.09 -0.68 -14.66
CA MET A 231 -0.92 0.14 -15.00
C MET A 231 -1.19 1.06 -16.18
N VAL A 232 -1.86 0.59 -17.24
CA VAL A 232 -2.25 1.43 -18.39
C VAL A 232 -3.22 2.53 -17.96
N THR A 233 -4.19 2.19 -17.11
CA THR A 233 -5.15 3.19 -16.57
C THR A 233 -4.43 4.26 -15.78
N LEU A 234 -3.48 3.87 -14.92
CA LEU A 234 -2.67 4.78 -14.14
C LEU A 234 -1.76 5.63 -15.05
N MET A 235 -1.13 5.03 -16.06
CA MET A 235 -0.32 5.72 -17.07
C MET A 235 -1.14 6.81 -17.79
N LEU A 236 -2.37 6.50 -18.21
CA LEU A 236 -3.27 7.47 -18.84
C LEU A 236 -3.67 8.59 -17.87
N GLY A 237 -3.93 8.27 -16.60
CA GLY A 237 -4.19 9.26 -15.55
C GLY A 237 -3.01 10.22 -15.36
N LEU A 238 -1.78 9.70 -15.27
CA LEU A 238 -0.59 10.56 -15.17
C LEU A 238 -0.33 11.36 -16.44
N ALA A 239 -0.60 10.80 -17.61
CA ALA A 239 -0.52 11.55 -18.87
C ALA A 239 -1.53 12.71 -18.88
N GLN A 240 -2.74 12.48 -18.37
CA GLN A 240 -3.75 13.50 -18.20
C GLN A 240 -3.25 14.60 -17.24
N ASP A 241 -2.81 14.23 -16.04
CA ASP A 241 -2.30 15.17 -15.04
C ASP A 241 -1.11 15.99 -15.58
N TYR A 242 -0.26 15.37 -16.42
CA TYR A 242 0.84 16.04 -17.12
C TYR A 242 0.33 17.08 -18.13
N ILE A 243 -0.61 16.69 -18.99
CA ILE A 243 -1.19 17.56 -20.04
C ILE A 243 -1.93 18.75 -19.41
N TYR A 244 -2.65 18.53 -18.30
CA TYR A 244 -3.43 19.55 -17.61
C TYR A 244 -2.67 20.30 -16.51
N ASN A 245 -1.37 20.05 -16.33
CA ASN A 245 -0.53 20.81 -15.42
C ASN A 245 -0.99 20.64 -13.93
N GLU A 246 -1.54 19.48 -13.57
CA GLU A 246 -2.08 19.21 -12.23
C GLU A 246 -1.03 18.68 -11.23
N PHE A 247 0.22 18.48 -11.67
CA PHE A 247 1.28 17.90 -10.82
C PHE A 247 1.93 18.86 -9.83
N THR A 248 1.66 20.17 -9.89
CA THR A 248 2.29 21.18 -9.02
C THR A 248 2.19 20.83 -7.54
N GLN A 249 0.97 20.61 -7.05
CA GLN A 249 0.71 20.26 -5.65
C GLN A 249 1.36 18.93 -5.27
N PHE A 250 1.33 17.94 -6.16
CA PHE A 250 1.95 16.64 -5.92
C PHE A 250 3.47 16.77 -5.77
N ASN A 251 4.12 17.51 -6.66
CA ASN A 251 5.57 17.72 -6.63
C ASN A 251 6.00 18.42 -5.35
N ASP A 252 5.33 19.53 -4.99
CA ASP A 252 5.67 20.31 -3.80
C ASP A 252 5.55 19.49 -2.51
N ILE A 253 4.45 18.73 -2.38
CA ILE A 253 4.22 17.87 -1.21
C ILE A 253 5.23 16.73 -1.18
N ALA A 254 5.43 16.03 -2.29
CA ALA A 254 6.30 14.86 -2.34
C ALA A 254 7.77 15.21 -2.09
N GLU A 255 8.26 16.30 -2.69
CA GLU A 255 9.61 16.80 -2.47
C GLU A 255 9.81 17.22 -1.01
N TYR A 256 8.87 18.00 -0.47
CA TYR A 256 8.92 18.44 0.91
C TYR A 256 8.89 17.26 1.90
N MET A 257 8.02 16.27 1.68
CA MET A 257 7.95 15.06 2.50
C MET A 257 9.24 14.24 2.44
N ALA A 258 9.81 14.07 1.26
CA ALA A 258 11.01 13.26 1.09
C ALA A 258 12.22 13.91 1.78
N GLN A 259 12.39 15.23 1.63
CA GLN A 259 13.47 15.99 2.28
C GLN A 259 13.33 16.03 3.81
N SER A 260 12.10 16.09 4.32
CA SER A 260 11.83 16.25 5.76
C SER A 260 11.84 14.94 6.56
N VAL A 261 11.44 13.82 5.96
CA VAL A 261 11.39 12.52 6.66
C VAL A 261 12.72 11.79 6.58
N ILE A 262 13.49 11.96 5.49
CA ILE A 262 14.65 11.12 5.20
C ILE A 262 15.68 11.91 4.37
N TYR A 263 16.40 12.85 4.99
CA TYR A 263 17.68 13.28 4.41
C TYR A 263 18.81 12.88 5.33
N SER A 264 19.55 11.84 4.93
CA SER A 264 20.75 11.40 5.61
C SER A 264 21.76 10.89 4.60
N ASN A 265 23.05 11.13 4.86
CA ASN A 265 24.14 10.86 3.94
C ASN A 265 24.20 9.39 3.46
N TRP A 266 23.65 8.43 4.22
CA TRP A 266 23.60 7.02 3.82
C TRP A 266 22.74 6.75 2.58
N MET A 267 21.73 7.59 2.30
CA MET A 267 20.85 7.40 1.14
C MET A 267 21.57 7.61 -0.18
N ARG A 268 22.57 8.50 -0.22
CA ARG A 268 23.44 8.66 -1.40
C ARG A 268 24.18 7.35 -1.72
N GLY A 269 24.51 6.55 -0.70
CA GLY A 269 25.10 5.23 -0.87
C GLY A 269 24.17 4.24 -1.59
N ILE A 270 22.85 4.38 -1.46
CA ILE A 270 21.89 3.51 -2.14
C ILE A 270 21.78 3.83 -3.63
N LEU A 271 22.05 5.07 -4.04
CA LEU A 271 22.08 5.43 -5.47
C LEU A 271 23.14 4.65 -6.26
N VAL A 272 24.15 4.07 -5.61
CA VAL A 272 25.13 3.18 -6.25
C VAL A 272 24.45 1.98 -6.90
N PHE A 273 23.37 1.46 -6.31
CA PHE A 273 22.61 0.35 -6.88
C PHE A 273 21.89 0.75 -8.18
N GLN A 274 21.64 2.04 -8.39
CA GLN A 274 21.04 2.56 -9.63
C GLN A 274 22.07 2.83 -10.73
N SER A 275 23.36 2.63 -10.46
CA SER A 275 24.39 2.80 -11.48
C SER A 275 24.26 1.75 -12.59
N PRO A 276 24.63 2.08 -13.84
CA PRO A 276 24.63 1.11 -14.95
C PRO A 276 25.46 -0.15 -14.64
N LEU A 277 26.55 0.00 -13.88
CA LEU A 277 27.37 -1.13 -13.42
C LEU A 277 26.61 -2.06 -12.47
N ALA A 278 25.93 -1.51 -11.47
CA ALA A 278 25.14 -2.31 -10.54
C ALA A 278 23.98 -3.03 -11.23
N MET A 279 23.28 -2.34 -12.13
CA MET A 279 22.24 -2.97 -12.97
C MET A 279 22.81 -4.10 -13.83
N GLY A 280 23.97 -3.87 -14.45
CA GLY A 280 24.67 -4.89 -15.24
C GLY A 280 25.04 -6.13 -14.41
N LEU A 281 25.52 -5.95 -13.17
CA LEU A 281 25.81 -7.05 -12.26
C LEU A 281 24.56 -7.85 -11.87
N ILE A 282 23.45 -7.17 -11.59
CA ILE A 282 22.17 -7.83 -11.28
C ILE A 282 21.67 -8.63 -12.48
N MET A 283 21.73 -8.05 -13.68
CA MET A 283 21.37 -8.73 -14.92
C MET A 283 22.27 -9.95 -15.18
N ALA A 284 23.59 -9.82 -14.97
CA ALA A 284 24.52 -10.93 -15.11
C ALA A 284 24.20 -12.06 -14.11
N GLY A 285 23.86 -11.71 -12.86
CA GLY A 285 23.39 -12.67 -11.87
C GLY A 285 22.12 -13.41 -12.29
N ALA A 286 21.15 -12.68 -12.86
CA ALA A 286 19.93 -13.28 -13.41
C ALA A 286 20.25 -14.22 -14.59
N MET A 287 21.14 -13.81 -15.51
CA MET A 287 21.58 -14.64 -16.63
C MET A 287 22.27 -15.93 -16.16
N ILE A 288 23.16 -15.85 -15.17
CA ILE A 288 23.81 -17.03 -14.57
C ILE A 288 22.77 -17.96 -13.92
N GLY A 289 21.74 -17.38 -13.27
CA GLY A 289 20.61 -18.12 -12.72
C GLY A 289 19.83 -18.90 -13.78
N ILE A 290 19.49 -18.24 -14.90
CA ILE A 290 18.85 -18.87 -16.07
C ILE A 290 19.74 -19.99 -16.63
N TRP A 291 21.05 -19.73 -16.75
CA TRP A 291 22.01 -20.71 -17.23
C TRP A 291 21.98 -21.99 -16.39
N HIS A 292 21.97 -21.89 -15.06
CA HIS A 292 22.01 -23.07 -14.19
C HIS A 292 20.76 -23.95 -14.30
N LYS A 293 19.58 -23.40 -14.60
CA LYS A 293 18.31 -24.12 -14.49
C LYS A 293 17.85 -24.91 -15.73
N ARG A 294 18.60 -24.87 -16.84
CA ARG A 294 18.45 -25.67 -18.09
C ARG A 294 17.09 -25.65 -18.82
N GLN A 295 16.00 -25.18 -18.22
CA GLN A 295 14.66 -25.23 -18.80
C GLN A 295 14.31 -23.89 -19.47
N ASN A 296 13.88 -23.90 -20.74
CA ASN A 296 13.39 -22.73 -21.50
C ASN A 296 14.33 -21.50 -21.54
N ARG A 297 15.65 -21.71 -21.53
CA ARG A 297 16.68 -20.64 -21.48
C ARG A 297 16.51 -19.57 -22.56
N GLY A 298 16.26 -19.98 -23.81
CA GLY A 298 16.17 -19.03 -24.93
C GLY A 298 15.02 -18.03 -24.76
N LEU A 299 13.87 -18.50 -24.30
CA LEU A 299 12.71 -17.67 -23.99
C LEU A 299 13.04 -16.69 -22.85
N GLU A 300 13.66 -17.14 -21.76
CA GLU A 300 13.95 -16.27 -20.63
C GLU A 300 15.02 -15.21 -20.93
N TYR A 301 16.04 -15.57 -21.72
CA TYR A 301 16.98 -14.58 -22.26
C TYR A 301 16.31 -13.58 -23.18
N LEU A 302 15.35 -14.02 -24.00
CA LEU A 302 14.57 -13.15 -24.86
C LEU A 302 13.72 -12.18 -24.03
N LEU A 303 13.06 -12.64 -22.96
CA LEU A 303 12.31 -11.74 -22.07
C LEU A 303 13.23 -10.67 -21.47
N LEU A 304 14.39 -11.07 -20.95
CA LEU A 304 15.35 -10.14 -20.34
C LEU A 304 15.88 -9.13 -21.37
N SER A 305 16.30 -9.61 -22.54
CA SER A 305 16.88 -8.74 -23.57
C SER A 305 15.86 -7.79 -24.18
N VAL A 306 14.67 -8.27 -24.55
CA VAL A 306 13.60 -7.44 -25.13
C VAL A 306 13.13 -6.39 -24.12
N SER A 307 12.96 -6.77 -22.86
CA SER A 307 12.51 -5.81 -21.83
C SER A 307 13.54 -4.70 -21.61
N VAL A 308 14.83 -5.02 -21.51
CA VAL A 308 15.88 -4.03 -21.21
C VAL A 308 16.27 -3.23 -22.46
N LEU A 309 16.53 -3.88 -23.59
CA LEU A 309 16.93 -3.19 -24.83
C LEU A 309 15.79 -2.37 -25.44
N GLY A 310 14.54 -2.84 -25.29
CA GLY A 310 13.37 -2.12 -25.77
C GLY A 310 12.94 -0.94 -24.89
N ALA A 311 13.52 -0.80 -23.69
CA ALA A 311 13.19 0.28 -22.75
C ALA A 311 13.43 1.67 -23.35
N LYS A 312 14.59 1.88 -24.01
CA LYS A 312 14.96 3.18 -24.59
C LYS A 312 14.07 3.55 -25.79
N PRO A 313 13.88 2.69 -26.81
CA PRO A 313 12.94 2.97 -27.89
C PRO A 313 11.51 3.23 -27.41
N PHE A 314 11.02 2.46 -26.43
CA PHE A 314 9.70 2.68 -25.84
C PHE A 314 9.58 4.06 -25.20
N HIS A 315 10.55 4.43 -24.36
CA HIS A 315 10.58 5.74 -23.71
C HIS A 315 10.69 6.89 -24.72
N ASP A 316 11.56 6.78 -25.72
CA ASP A 316 11.71 7.80 -26.77
C ASP A 316 10.43 7.96 -27.59
N THR A 317 9.69 6.86 -27.82
CA THR A 317 8.37 6.91 -28.47
C THR A 317 7.36 7.67 -27.63
N VAL A 318 7.34 7.46 -26.31
CA VAL A 318 6.46 8.18 -25.38
C VAL A 318 6.77 9.67 -25.38
N LEU A 319 8.04 10.07 -25.33
CA LEU A 319 8.45 11.47 -25.46
C LEU A 319 8.06 12.06 -26.83
N GLY A 320 8.17 11.26 -27.89
CA GLY A 320 7.68 11.61 -29.24
C GLY A 320 6.18 11.93 -29.25
N VAL A 321 5.37 11.15 -28.54
CA VAL A 321 3.92 11.41 -28.40
C VAL A 321 3.67 12.71 -27.63
N PHE A 322 4.35 12.94 -26.50
CA PHE A 322 4.15 14.17 -25.73
C PHE A 322 4.61 15.43 -26.47
N SER A 323 5.76 15.37 -27.15
CA SER A 323 6.24 16.47 -28.01
C SER A 323 5.31 16.74 -29.18
N TYR A 324 4.73 15.69 -29.79
CA TYR A 324 3.69 15.84 -30.80
C TYR A 324 2.45 16.55 -30.23
N LEU A 325 1.94 16.11 -29.06
CA LEU A 325 0.81 16.74 -28.37
C LEU A 325 1.09 18.21 -27.99
N GLN A 326 2.34 18.53 -27.66
CA GLN A 326 2.76 19.90 -27.43
C GLN A 326 2.74 20.73 -28.72
N SER A 327 3.22 20.18 -29.84
CA SER A 327 3.26 20.91 -31.11
C SER A 327 1.87 21.27 -31.65
N ILE A 328 0.85 20.44 -31.37
CA ILE A 328 -0.55 20.72 -31.73
C ILE A 328 -1.30 21.61 -30.71
N GLY A 329 -0.60 22.11 -29.68
CA GLY A 329 -1.17 23.04 -28.69
C GLY A 329 -2.06 22.41 -27.62
N PHE A 330 -2.09 21.07 -27.51
CA PHE A 330 -2.80 20.38 -26.41
C PHE A 330 -2.08 20.57 -25.07
N ILE A 331 -0.76 20.72 -25.07
CA ILE A 331 0.06 21.01 -23.89
C ILE A 331 0.48 22.47 -23.92
N LYS A 332 -0.13 23.32 -23.08
CA LYS A 332 0.13 24.77 -23.09
C LYS A 332 1.44 25.14 -22.39
N GLN A 333 1.75 24.51 -21.26
CA GLN A 333 2.99 24.71 -20.50
C GLN A 333 3.40 23.39 -19.83
N PRO A 334 4.37 22.65 -20.39
CA PRO A 334 4.90 21.46 -19.73
C PRO A 334 5.69 21.86 -18.49
N HIS A 335 5.49 21.16 -17.38
CA HIS A 335 6.27 21.38 -16.17
C HIS A 335 7.69 20.82 -16.22
N SER A 336 7.93 19.81 -17.06
CA SER A 336 9.24 19.19 -17.23
C SER A 336 9.39 18.66 -18.65
N ALA A 337 10.56 18.86 -19.24
CA ALA A 337 10.91 18.24 -20.53
C ALA A 337 11.28 16.75 -20.38
N ASN A 338 11.46 16.26 -19.14
CA ASN A 338 11.96 14.92 -18.84
C ASN A 338 10.85 13.96 -18.40
N PHE A 339 9.58 14.34 -18.49
CA PHE A 339 8.47 13.46 -18.15
C PHE A 339 8.16 12.47 -19.29
N PRO A 340 8.07 11.15 -19.04
CA PRO A 340 8.44 10.44 -17.79
C PRO A 340 9.96 10.24 -17.67
N ASP A 341 10.53 10.16 -16.46
CA ASP A 341 12.00 10.04 -16.27
C ASP A 341 12.56 8.69 -16.76
N PHE A 342 13.67 8.72 -17.50
CA PHE A 342 14.28 7.51 -18.06
C PHE A 342 14.97 6.65 -16.99
N ASN A 343 15.61 7.26 -15.99
CA ASN A 343 16.33 6.52 -14.96
C ASN A 343 15.36 5.68 -14.11
N ALA A 344 14.24 6.27 -13.68
CA ALA A 344 13.17 5.55 -13.01
C ALA A 344 12.56 4.45 -13.91
N THR A 345 12.39 4.73 -15.20
CA THR A 345 11.92 3.74 -16.20
C THR A 345 12.82 2.52 -16.28
N ILE A 346 14.14 2.71 -16.45
CA ILE A 346 15.07 1.58 -16.59
C ILE A 346 15.24 0.81 -15.25
N ILE A 347 15.17 1.50 -14.11
CA ILE A 347 15.21 0.86 -12.78
C ILE A 347 14.07 -0.14 -12.64
N ILE A 348 12.80 0.27 -12.83
CA ILE A 348 11.69 -0.68 -12.66
C ILE A 348 11.76 -1.83 -13.66
N ILE A 349 12.25 -1.57 -14.87
CA ILE A 349 12.41 -2.59 -15.90
C ILE A 349 13.44 -3.64 -15.48
N VAL A 350 14.67 -3.23 -15.17
CA VAL A 350 15.77 -4.15 -14.85
C VAL A 350 15.45 -4.94 -13.59
N TYR A 351 15.09 -4.25 -12.50
CA TYR A 351 14.79 -4.91 -11.23
C TYR A 351 13.52 -5.75 -11.31
N GLY A 352 12.49 -5.27 -12.01
CA GLY A 352 11.20 -5.97 -12.13
C GLY A 352 11.34 -7.28 -12.88
N VAL A 353 12.07 -7.28 -14.01
CA VAL A 353 12.33 -8.48 -14.80
C VAL A 353 13.24 -9.45 -14.05
N CYS A 354 14.30 -8.96 -13.39
CA CYS A 354 15.17 -9.82 -12.59
C CYS A 354 14.42 -10.45 -11.42
N LEU A 355 13.58 -9.69 -10.72
CA LEU A 355 12.73 -10.20 -9.65
C LEU A 355 11.73 -11.23 -10.17
N PHE A 356 11.08 -10.97 -11.30
CA PHE A 356 10.15 -11.89 -11.95
C PHE A 356 10.82 -13.24 -12.27
N LEU A 357 12.02 -13.20 -12.85
CA LEU A 357 12.81 -14.40 -13.16
C LEU A 357 13.23 -15.16 -11.88
N LEU A 358 13.66 -14.44 -10.84
CA LEU A 358 14.01 -15.05 -9.54
C LEU A 358 12.81 -15.73 -8.87
N VAL A 359 11.67 -15.04 -8.86
CA VAL A 359 10.40 -15.56 -8.33
C VAL A 359 10.03 -16.81 -9.12
N ARG A 360 9.92 -16.74 -10.45
CA ARG A 360 9.55 -17.88 -11.32
C ARG A 360 10.37 -19.14 -11.06
N HIS A 361 11.67 -19.00 -10.80
CA HIS A 361 12.57 -20.14 -10.62
C HIS A 361 12.59 -20.71 -9.21
N SER A 362 11.99 -20.05 -8.22
CA SER A 362 11.92 -20.63 -6.89
C SER A 362 10.99 -21.84 -6.88
N LYS A 363 11.27 -22.85 -6.06
CA LYS A 363 10.38 -24.01 -5.82
C LYS A 363 9.52 -23.83 -4.57
N ASN A 364 9.72 -22.73 -3.83
CA ASN A 364 9.10 -22.51 -2.53
C ASN A 364 7.98 -21.48 -2.65
N ASN A 365 6.74 -21.90 -2.37
CA ASN A 365 5.55 -21.05 -2.45
C ASN A 365 5.63 -19.80 -1.56
N TYR A 366 6.27 -19.89 -0.40
CA TYR A 366 6.45 -18.75 0.51
C TYR A 366 7.46 -17.73 -0.01
N PHE A 367 8.45 -18.20 -0.78
CA PHE A 367 9.48 -17.33 -1.35
C PHE A 367 8.89 -16.37 -2.37
N TYR A 368 7.89 -16.78 -3.16
CA TYR A 368 7.27 -15.90 -4.15
C TYR A 368 6.60 -14.68 -3.49
N ILE A 369 5.82 -14.92 -2.43
CA ILE A 369 5.11 -13.87 -1.70
C ILE A 369 6.11 -12.94 -1.00
N LEU A 370 7.13 -13.53 -0.35
CA LEU A 370 8.15 -12.77 0.35
C LEU A 370 8.98 -11.91 -0.63
N ALA A 371 9.43 -12.48 -1.74
CA ALA A 371 10.22 -11.77 -2.75
C ALA A 371 9.42 -10.65 -3.41
N ALA A 372 8.13 -10.85 -3.69
CA ALA A 372 7.26 -9.79 -4.21
C ALA A 372 7.08 -8.65 -3.19
N LEU A 373 6.85 -8.96 -1.91
CA LEU A 373 6.73 -7.95 -0.85
C LEU A 373 8.04 -7.18 -0.65
N VAL A 374 9.17 -7.88 -0.60
CA VAL A 374 10.51 -7.26 -0.47
C VAL A 374 10.82 -6.40 -1.69
N GLY A 375 10.53 -6.89 -2.89
CA GLY A 375 10.70 -6.12 -4.13
C GLY A 375 9.89 -4.83 -4.11
N LEU A 376 8.62 -4.89 -3.69
CA LEU A 376 7.76 -3.72 -3.55
C LEU A 376 8.32 -2.70 -2.54
N VAL A 377 8.80 -3.16 -1.39
CA VAL A 377 9.44 -2.28 -0.38
C VAL A 377 10.71 -1.64 -0.94
N ILE A 378 11.53 -2.40 -1.67
CA ILE A 378 12.74 -1.86 -2.32
C ILE A 378 12.36 -0.80 -3.36
N PHE A 379 11.37 -1.04 -4.21
CA PHE A 379 10.94 -0.07 -5.21
C PHE A 379 10.38 1.21 -4.58
N LEU A 380 9.54 1.09 -3.54
CA LEU A 380 9.05 2.26 -2.80
C LEU A 380 10.21 3.01 -2.14
N GLY A 381 11.18 2.30 -1.55
CA GLY A 381 12.38 2.91 -0.97
C GLY A 381 13.21 3.66 -2.01
N LEU A 382 13.47 3.05 -3.17
CA LEU A 382 14.20 3.69 -4.28
C LEU A 382 13.45 4.90 -4.84
N ALA A 383 12.12 4.84 -4.92
CA ALA A 383 11.31 5.98 -5.32
C ALA A 383 11.46 7.16 -4.36
N VAL A 384 11.33 6.91 -3.06
CA VAL A 384 11.50 7.95 -2.03
C VAL A 384 12.92 8.50 -2.02
N ILE A 385 13.94 7.65 -2.17
CA ILE A 385 15.35 8.09 -2.24
C ILE A 385 15.59 8.96 -3.47
N ASN A 386 15.01 8.60 -4.62
CA ASN A 386 15.14 9.42 -5.83
C ASN A 386 14.50 10.79 -5.62
N ILE A 387 13.29 10.83 -5.07
CA ILE A 387 12.60 12.10 -4.78
C ILE A 387 13.40 12.95 -3.76
N ALA A 388 14.04 12.32 -2.76
CA ALA A 388 14.77 13.05 -1.72
C ALA A 388 16.14 13.58 -2.17
N VAL A 389 16.81 12.90 -3.11
CA VAL A 389 18.24 13.11 -3.39
C VAL A 389 18.50 13.64 -4.79
N THR A 390 17.70 13.29 -5.80
CA THR A 390 17.92 13.73 -7.18
C THR A 390 17.17 15.05 -7.45
N PRO A 391 17.67 15.89 -8.37
CA PRO A 391 16.99 17.14 -8.75
C PRO A 391 15.80 16.91 -9.71
N VAL A 392 15.33 15.66 -9.84
CA VAL A 392 14.27 15.28 -10.78
C VAL A 392 12.92 15.42 -10.07
N LEU A 393 11.91 15.95 -10.77
CA LEU A 393 10.60 16.14 -10.18
C LEU A 393 9.97 14.81 -9.74
N PRO A 394 9.23 14.79 -8.62
CA PRO A 394 8.56 13.59 -8.15
C PRO A 394 7.61 12.97 -9.18
N SER A 395 6.87 13.81 -9.91
CA SER A 395 5.98 13.38 -11.00
C SER A 395 6.73 12.70 -12.14
N ASP A 396 7.90 13.19 -12.55
CA ASP A 396 8.72 12.57 -13.59
C ASP A 396 9.22 11.19 -13.14
N ILE A 397 9.66 11.06 -11.88
CA ILE A 397 10.10 9.79 -11.28
C ILE A 397 8.94 8.78 -11.24
N VAL A 398 7.77 9.20 -10.74
CA VAL A 398 6.57 8.35 -10.68
C VAL A 398 6.11 7.96 -12.08
N GLY A 399 6.13 8.92 -13.02
CA GLY A 399 5.91 8.66 -14.44
C GLY A 399 6.84 7.58 -14.96
N GLY A 400 8.15 7.70 -14.72
CA GLY A 400 9.12 6.69 -15.15
C GLY A 400 8.82 5.29 -14.63
N TYR A 401 8.49 5.16 -13.33
CA TYR A 401 8.10 3.88 -12.76
C TYR A 401 6.81 3.31 -13.36
N VAL A 402 5.82 4.14 -13.63
CA VAL A 402 4.53 3.68 -14.16
C VAL A 402 4.65 3.27 -15.62
N TYR A 403 5.29 4.10 -16.46
CA TYR A 403 5.52 3.79 -17.86
C TYR A 403 6.43 2.58 -18.03
N GLY A 404 7.50 2.46 -17.24
CA GLY A 404 8.33 1.26 -17.18
C GLY A 404 7.54 0.03 -16.70
N GLY A 405 6.62 0.21 -15.74
CA GLY A 405 5.67 -0.82 -15.31
C GLY A 405 4.80 -1.35 -16.45
N VAL A 406 4.17 -0.45 -17.22
CA VAL A 406 3.39 -0.82 -18.42
C VAL A 406 4.24 -1.65 -19.39
N TRP A 407 5.47 -1.21 -19.65
CA TRP A 407 6.40 -1.92 -20.53
C TRP A 407 6.73 -3.34 -20.02
N ILE A 408 7.07 -3.52 -18.74
CA ILE A 408 7.38 -4.86 -18.22
C ILE A 408 6.16 -5.77 -18.22
N PHE A 409 4.99 -5.27 -17.81
CA PHE A 409 3.79 -6.09 -17.68
C PHE A 409 3.27 -6.53 -19.05
N PHE A 410 3.40 -5.66 -20.06
CA PHE A 410 3.18 -6.03 -21.45
C PHE A 410 4.11 -7.16 -21.89
N ASN A 411 5.42 -7.03 -21.64
CA ASN A 411 6.41 -8.05 -21.99
C ASN A 411 6.17 -9.37 -21.24
N PHE A 412 5.83 -9.35 -19.95
CA PHE A 412 5.45 -10.54 -19.20
C PHE A 412 4.24 -11.23 -19.80
N LEU A 413 3.23 -10.48 -20.23
CA LEU A 413 2.00 -11.03 -20.80
C LEU A 413 2.27 -11.67 -22.16
N LEU A 414 2.97 -10.95 -23.05
CA LEU A 414 3.39 -11.49 -24.34
C LEU A 414 4.23 -12.76 -24.17
N PHE A 415 5.16 -12.72 -23.22
CA PHE A 415 6.03 -13.85 -22.93
C PHE A 415 5.27 -15.09 -22.45
N GLU A 416 4.35 -14.96 -21.50
CA GLU A 416 3.54 -16.08 -21.04
C GLU A 416 2.60 -16.59 -22.14
N MET A 417 2.08 -15.71 -23.00
CA MET A 417 1.30 -16.14 -24.17
C MET A 417 2.14 -16.96 -25.14
N ILE A 418 3.34 -16.49 -25.51
CA ILE A 418 4.27 -17.20 -26.41
C ILE A 418 4.62 -18.57 -25.82
N ARG A 419 4.91 -18.62 -24.52
CA ARG A 419 5.21 -19.86 -23.82
C ARG A 419 4.04 -20.86 -23.87
N LEU A 420 2.82 -20.41 -23.61
CA LEU A 420 1.62 -21.25 -23.65
C LEU A 420 1.36 -21.82 -25.04
N VAL A 421 1.73 -21.11 -26.10
CA VAL A 421 1.66 -21.59 -27.48
C VAL A 421 2.74 -22.66 -27.72
N LEU A 422 3.97 -22.41 -27.27
CA LEU A 422 5.10 -23.33 -27.45
C LEU A 422 5.01 -24.60 -26.60
N GLU A 423 4.36 -24.57 -25.43
CA GLU A 423 4.16 -25.77 -24.57
C GLU A 423 2.96 -26.63 -25.02
N LYS A 424 2.11 -26.13 -25.93
CA LYS A 424 0.97 -26.89 -26.50
C LYS A 424 1.36 -27.73 -27.72
N HIS A 425 2.54 -27.50 -28.30
CA HIS A 425 3.14 -28.24 -29.41
C HIS A 425 4.34 -29.01 -28.90
#